data_AF-A0A8X6FV34-F1
#
_entry.id   AF-A0A8X6FV34-F1
#
_cell.length_a   1.000
_cell.length_b   1.000
_cell.length_c   1.000
_cell.angle_alpha   90.00
_cell.angle_beta   90.00
_cell.angle_gamma   90.00
#
_symmetry.space_group_name_H-M   'P 1'
#
loop_
_entity.id
_entity.type
_entity.pdbx_description
1 polymer ?
#
loop_
_entity_poly.entity_id
_entity_poly.type
_entity_poly.pdbx_seq_one_letter_code
_entity_poly.pdbx_strand_id
1 'polypeptide(L)'
;MSENATKEDLVTVHVEMRETVDADLGIMELKQKLMLKRRREEEDRKKEVEYKEERRREEEEDRKKEEEYKEERRREEEDRKEEEEYRKKAEERRLERMQELKLARIEAARWKAEKEARIREARHKEVQEARLRVERRGG
;
A
#
# COMPACT_ATOMS: atom_id res chain seq x y z
N MET A 1 0.33 -69.85 -77.80
CA MET A 1 1.78 -69.84 -77.48
C MET A 1 1.89 -69.11 -76.16
N SER A 2 1.99 -69.83 -75.03
CA SER A 2 2.24 -69.17 -73.74
C SER A 2 3.75 -69.00 -73.61
N GLU A 3 4.23 -67.76 -73.56
CA GLU A 3 5.62 -67.47 -73.23
C GLU A 3 5.83 -67.85 -71.75
N ASN A 4 6.64 -68.87 -71.51
CA ASN A 4 7.03 -69.24 -70.15
C ASN A 4 8.11 -68.26 -69.68
N ALA A 5 7.83 -67.56 -68.57
CA ALA A 5 8.81 -66.73 -67.88
C ALA A 5 10.06 -67.56 -67.54
N THR A 6 11.23 -66.99 -67.82
CA THR A 6 12.50 -67.66 -67.51
C THR A 6 12.79 -67.56 -66.00
N LYS A 7 13.64 -68.44 -65.49
CA LYS A 7 14.06 -68.40 -64.07
C LYS A 7 14.71 -67.06 -63.70
N GLU A 8 15.39 -66.43 -64.64
CA GLU A 8 16.03 -65.12 -64.46
C GLU A 8 14.97 -64.02 -64.31
N ASP A 9 13.89 -64.03 -65.12
CA ASP A 9 12.78 -63.08 -65.00
C ASP A 9 12.12 -63.14 -63.61
N LEU A 10 11.92 -64.35 -63.07
CA LEU A 10 11.34 -64.54 -61.74
C LEU A 10 12.26 -64.03 -60.61
N VAL A 11 13.57 -64.17 -60.75
CA VAL A 11 14.55 -63.66 -59.77
C VAL A 11 14.61 -62.14 -59.80
N THR A 12 14.60 -61.53 -60.99
CA THR A 12 14.58 -60.07 -61.14
C THR A 12 13.33 -59.46 -60.51
N VAL A 13 12.14 -60.00 -60.80
CA VAL A 13 10.89 -59.54 -60.18
C VAL A 13 10.94 -59.70 -58.66
N HIS A 14 11.51 -60.79 -58.14
CA HIS A 14 11.62 -60.99 -56.69
C HIS A 14 12.57 -59.98 -56.02
N VAL A 15 13.68 -59.64 -56.66
CA VAL A 15 14.63 -58.62 -56.16
C VAL A 15 13.98 -57.24 -56.18
N GLU A 16 13.35 -56.85 -57.29
CA GLU A 16 12.65 -55.57 -57.41
C GLU A 16 11.51 -55.45 -56.38
N MET A 17 10.71 -56.51 -56.21
CA MET A 17 9.66 -56.53 -55.17
C MET A 17 10.24 -56.40 -53.76
N ARG A 18 11.38 -57.04 -53.47
CA ARG A 18 12.03 -56.93 -52.16
C ARG A 18 12.57 -55.52 -51.90
N GLU A 19 13.21 -54.90 -52.89
CA GLU A 19 13.69 -53.51 -52.80
C GLU A 19 12.52 -52.52 -52.58
N THR A 20 11.38 -52.73 -53.23
CA THR A 20 10.18 -51.89 -52.98
C THR A 20 9.62 -52.05 -51.57
N VAL A 21 9.57 -53.28 -51.03
CA VAL A 21 9.11 -53.52 -49.66
C VAL A 21 10.05 -52.89 -48.64
N ASP A 22 11.36 -52.99 -48.85
CA ASP A 22 12.37 -52.37 -47.99
C ASP A 22 12.27 -50.83 -48.03
N ALA A 23 12.01 -50.25 -49.21
CA ALA A 23 11.75 -48.82 -49.36
C ALA A 23 10.48 -48.37 -48.62
N ASP A 24 9.38 -49.13 -48.73
CA ASP A 24 8.11 -48.84 -48.04
C ASP A 24 8.24 -48.91 -46.51
N LEU A 25 8.98 -49.91 -46.00
CA LEU A 25 9.32 -50.01 -44.59
C LEU A 25 10.12 -48.79 -44.11
N GLY A 26 11.12 -48.35 -44.89
CA GLY A 26 11.90 -47.15 -44.60
C GLY A 26 11.05 -45.88 -44.58
N ILE A 27 10.12 -45.73 -45.52
CA ILE A 27 9.18 -44.59 -45.56
C ILE A 27 8.27 -44.59 -44.33
N MET A 28 7.78 -45.76 -43.90
CA MET A 28 6.95 -45.86 -42.69
C MET A 28 7.72 -45.45 -41.43
N GLU A 29 8.96 -45.91 -41.27
CA GLU A 29 9.80 -45.54 -40.12
C GLU A 29 10.08 -44.04 -40.09
N LEU A 30 10.40 -43.44 -41.25
CA LEU A 30 10.59 -42.00 -41.38
C LEU A 30 9.31 -41.21 -41.05
N LYS A 31 8.14 -41.67 -41.51
CA LYS A 31 6.85 -41.04 -41.17
C LYS A 31 6.58 -41.09 -39.67
N GLN A 32 6.84 -42.22 -39.00
CA GLN A 32 6.67 -42.33 -37.55
C GLN A 32 7.60 -41.38 -36.79
N LYS A 33 8.89 -41.32 -37.18
CA LYS A 33 9.85 -40.37 -36.59
C LYS A 33 9.42 -38.92 -36.79
N LEU A 34 8.92 -38.56 -37.97
CA LEU A 34 8.45 -37.21 -38.27
C LEU A 34 7.22 -36.83 -37.42
N MET A 35 6.26 -37.74 -37.28
CA MET A 35 5.06 -37.54 -36.44
C MET A 35 5.44 -37.34 -34.96
N LEU A 36 6.34 -38.17 -34.44
CA LEU A 36 6.83 -38.05 -33.07
C LEU A 36 7.60 -36.75 -32.84
N LYS A 37 8.44 -36.34 -33.79
CA LYS A 37 9.17 -35.08 -33.72
C LYS A 37 8.22 -33.89 -33.69
N ARG A 38 7.24 -33.86 -34.60
CA ARG A 38 6.22 -32.80 -34.66
C ARG A 38 5.43 -32.69 -33.36
N ARG A 39 5.04 -33.83 -32.77
CA ARG A 39 4.32 -33.86 -31.49
C ARG A 39 5.16 -33.25 -30.37
N ARG A 40 6.45 -33.60 -30.28
CA ARG A 40 7.35 -33.03 -29.26
C ARG A 40 7.52 -31.53 -29.42
N GLU A 41 7.71 -31.06 -30.65
CA GLU A 41 7.82 -29.63 -30.95
C GLU A 41 6.54 -28.86 -30.57
N GLU A 42 5.37 -29.47 -30.77
CA GLU A 42 4.08 -28.89 -30.37
C GLU A 42 3.90 -28.86 -28.83
N GLU A 43 4.32 -29.92 -28.13
CA GLU A 43 4.33 -29.97 -26.67
C GLU A 43 5.30 -28.93 -26.08
N ASP A 44 6.48 -28.75 -26.67
CA ASP A 44 7.46 -27.75 -26.24
C ASP A 44 6.96 -26.33 -26.48
N ARG A 45 6.32 -26.05 -27.64
CA ARG A 45 5.65 -24.77 -27.88
C ARG A 45 4.54 -24.50 -26.89
N LYS A 46 3.74 -25.52 -26.55
CA LYS A 46 2.65 -25.38 -25.58
C LYS A 46 3.20 -25.00 -24.21
N LYS A 47 4.26 -25.67 -23.75
CA LYS A 47 4.95 -25.34 -22.49
C LYS A 47 5.54 -23.94 -22.49
N GLU A 48 6.12 -23.50 -23.61
CA GLU A 48 6.68 -22.15 -23.72
C GLU A 48 5.59 -21.08 -23.62
N VAL A 49 4.42 -21.30 -24.24
CA VAL A 49 3.27 -20.40 -24.14
C VAL A 49 2.74 -20.36 -22.70
N GLU A 50 2.56 -21.52 -22.07
CA GLU A 50 2.10 -21.64 -20.70
C GLU A 50 3.04 -20.92 -19.72
N TYR A 51 4.35 -21.11 -19.88
CA TYR A 51 5.36 -20.41 -19.10
C TYR A 51 5.30 -18.88 -19.26
N LYS A 52 5.10 -18.39 -20.48
CA LYS A 52 4.97 -16.95 -20.75
C LYS A 52 3.69 -16.37 -20.15
N GLU A 53 2.58 -17.12 -20.20
CA GLU A 53 1.34 -16.71 -19.55
C GLU A 53 1.47 -16.69 -18.04
N GLU A 54 2.07 -17.72 -17.45
CA GLU A 54 2.30 -17.80 -16.00
C GLU A 54 3.16 -16.63 -15.52
N ARG A 55 4.27 -16.35 -16.20
CA ARG A 55 5.12 -15.20 -15.89
C ARG A 55 4.37 -13.87 -16.01
N ARG A 56 3.51 -13.70 -17.01
CA ARG A 56 2.68 -12.48 -17.16
C ARG A 56 1.70 -12.31 -16.00
N ARG A 57 1.08 -13.41 -15.55
CA ARG A 57 0.16 -13.38 -14.39
C ARG A 57 0.91 -12.99 -13.12
N GLU A 58 2.11 -13.55 -12.90
CA GLU A 58 2.96 -13.20 -11.77
C GLU A 58 3.36 -11.72 -11.81
N GLU A 59 3.81 -11.20 -12.95
CA GLU A 59 4.13 -9.78 -13.13
C GLU A 59 2.93 -8.84 -12.95
N GLU A 60 1.71 -9.28 -13.26
CA GLU A 60 0.48 -8.52 -13.00
C GLU A 60 0.10 -8.52 -11.52
N GLU A 61 0.22 -9.67 -10.84
CA GLU A 61 -0.01 -9.76 -9.40
C GLU A 61 0.98 -8.90 -8.62
N ASP A 62 2.26 -8.93 -8.99
CA ASP A 62 3.29 -8.12 -8.34
C ASP A 62 3.05 -6.62 -8.53
N ARG A 63 2.66 -6.20 -9.75
CA ARG A 63 2.24 -4.81 -10.00
C ARG A 63 1.06 -4.40 -9.13
N LYS A 64 0.05 -5.27 -9.01
CA LYS A 64 -1.12 -4.99 -8.19
C LYS A 64 -0.77 -4.85 -6.70
N LYS A 65 0.07 -5.75 -6.18
CA LYS A 65 0.57 -5.68 -4.79
C LYS A 65 1.40 -4.40 -4.55
N GLU A 66 2.23 -4.02 -5.51
CA GLU A 66 3.04 -2.79 -5.42
C GLU A 66 2.15 -1.53 -5.39
N GLU A 67 1.11 -1.49 -6.22
CA GLU A 67 0.12 -0.40 -6.22
C GLU A 67 -0.65 -0.34 -4.91
N GLU A 68 -1.13 -1.47 -4.40
CA GLU A 68 -1.84 -1.57 -3.11
C GLU A 68 -0.95 -1.07 -1.96
N TYR A 69 0.32 -1.50 -1.91
CA TYR A 69 1.28 -1.03 -0.92
C TYR A 69 1.55 0.48 -1.00
N LYS A 70 1.64 1.03 -2.22
CA LYS A 70 1.80 2.48 -2.42
C LYS A 70 0.57 3.24 -1.94
N GLU A 71 -0.63 2.72 -2.19
CA GLU A 71 -1.88 3.33 -1.75
C GLU A 71 -2.02 3.29 -0.22
N GLU A 72 -1.73 2.15 0.39
CA GLU A 72 -1.73 1.99 1.86
C GLU A 72 -0.77 2.99 2.53
N ARG A 73 0.44 3.13 1.99
CA ARG A 73 1.41 4.12 2.50
C ARG A 73 0.90 5.55 2.41
N ARG A 74 0.19 5.91 1.34
CA ARG A 74 -0.39 7.26 1.20
C ARG A 74 -1.45 7.51 2.26
N ARG A 75 -2.33 6.53 2.50
CA ARG A 75 -3.36 6.63 3.55
C ARG A 75 -2.73 6.77 4.93
N GLU A 76 -1.73 5.95 5.24
CA GLU A 76 -1.03 6.03 6.54
C GLU A 76 -0.28 7.37 6.72
N GLU A 77 0.21 7.97 5.64
CA GLU A 77 0.83 9.31 5.69
C GLU A 77 -0.21 10.41 5.89
N GLU A 78 -1.38 10.31 5.25
CA GLU A 78 -2.52 11.22 5.45
C GLU A 78 -3.04 11.14 6.90
N ASP A 79 -3.25 9.93 7.42
CA ASP A 79 -3.70 9.71 8.80
C ASP A 79 -2.72 10.31 9.82
N ARG A 80 -1.41 10.15 9.59
CA ARG A 80 -0.37 10.74 10.44
C ARG A 80 -0.41 12.27 10.43
N LYS A 81 -0.62 12.88 9.27
CA LYS A 81 -0.74 14.34 9.15
C LYS A 81 -1.99 14.85 9.86
N GLU A 82 -3.11 14.17 9.71
CA GLU A 82 -4.36 14.55 10.39
C GLU A 82 -4.21 14.43 11.92
N GLU A 83 -3.58 13.35 12.40
CA GLU A 83 -3.33 13.19 13.84
C GLU A 83 -2.39 14.28 14.38
N GLU A 84 -1.34 14.63 13.66
CA GLU A 84 -0.41 15.70 14.04
C GLU A 84 -1.13 17.06 14.10
N GLU A 85 -1.93 17.40 13.09
CA GLU A 85 -2.73 18.63 13.08
C GLU A 85 -3.72 18.68 14.24
N TYR A 86 -4.39 17.56 14.53
CA TYR A 86 -5.33 17.47 15.64
C TYR A 86 -4.61 17.69 16.99
N ARG A 87 -3.44 17.06 17.18
CA ARG A 87 -2.63 17.22 18.39
C ARG A 87 -2.16 18.67 18.56
N LYS A 88 -1.64 19.28 17.50
CA LYS A 88 -1.19 20.67 17.50
C LYS A 88 -2.34 21.63 17.87
N LYS A 89 -3.50 21.47 17.24
CA LYS A 89 -4.68 22.27 17.53
C LYS A 89 -5.20 22.07 18.96
N ALA A 90 -5.12 20.86 19.48
CA ALA A 90 -5.48 20.57 20.87
C ALA A 90 -4.52 21.23 21.86
N GLU A 91 -3.22 21.26 21.55
CA GLU A 91 -2.20 21.93 22.36
C GLU A 91 -2.36 23.45 22.34
N GLU A 92 -2.57 24.05 21.17
CA GLU A 92 -2.85 25.48 21.02
C GLU A 92 -4.06 25.90 21.88
N ARG A 93 -5.17 25.16 21.79
CA ARG A 93 -6.36 25.40 22.62
C ARG A 93 -6.09 25.25 24.12
N ARG A 94 -5.21 24.33 24.52
CA ARG A 94 -4.81 24.17 25.93
C ARG A 94 -3.99 25.37 26.39
N LEU A 95 -3.09 25.86 25.55
CA LEU A 95 -2.27 27.02 25.85
C LEU A 95 -3.12 28.29 25.97
N GLU A 96 -4.04 28.53 25.04
CA GLU A 96 -4.98 29.65 25.08
C GLU A 96 -5.79 29.66 26.38
N ARG A 97 -6.44 28.54 26.73
CA ARG A 97 -7.18 28.43 27.99
C ARG A 97 -6.30 28.67 29.22
N MET A 98 -5.05 28.22 29.19
CA MET A 98 -4.12 28.46 30.29
C MET A 98 -3.79 29.96 30.42
N GLN A 99 -3.61 30.66 29.30
CA GLN A 99 -3.35 32.10 29.29
C GLN A 99 -4.58 32.87 29.80
N GLU A 100 -5.79 32.53 29.33
CA GLU A 100 -7.05 33.11 29.83
C GLU A 100 -7.21 32.94 31.33
N LEU A 101 -6.95 31.73 31.87
CA LEU A 101 -7.02 31.49 33.30
C LEU A 101 -5.97 32.27 34.09
N LYS A 102 -4.75 32.45 33.55
CA LYS A 102 -3.72 33.28 34.17
C LYS A 102 -4.16 34.75 34.23
N LEU A 103 -4.70 35.28 33.14
CA LEU A 103 -5.23 36.65 33.08
C LEU A 103 -6.37 36.84 34.07
N ALA A 104 -7.36 35.94 34.06
CA ALA A 104 -8.48 35.99 34.99
C ALA A 104 -8.04 35.97 36.48
N ARG A 105 -7.01 35.18 36.81
CA ARG A 105 -6.41 35.17 38.16
C ARG A 105 -5.77 36.51 38.52
N ILE A 106 -5.04 37.14 37.59
CA ILE A 106 -4.42 38.45 37.81
C ILE A 106 -5.50 39.51 38.01
N GLU A 107 -6.54 39.52 37.18
CA GLU A 107 -7.65 40.46 37.30
C GLU A 107 -8.40 40.29 38.62
N ALA A 108 -8.69 39.06 39.02
CA ALA A 108 -9.32 38.77 40.31
C ALA A 108 -8.45 39.25 41.49
N ALA A 109 -7.13 39.05 41.41
CA ALA A 109 -6.20 39.52 42.43
C ALA A 109 -6.16 41.06 42.51
N ARG A 110 -6.14 41.74 41.35
CA ARG A 110 -6.21 43.22 41.28
C ARG A 110 -7.50 43.74 41.90
N TRP A 111 -8.64 43.15 41.54
CA TRP A 111 -9.94 43.54 42.08
C TRP A 111 -9.99 43.36 43.60
N LYS A 112 -9.46 42.24 44.11
CA LYS A 112 -9.37 41.98 45.55
C LYS A 112 -8.51 43.03 46.25
N ALA A 113 -7.33 43.32 45.72
CA ALA A 113 -6.41 44.32 46.28
C ALA A 113 -7.04 45.73 46.30
N GLU A 114 -7.72 46.12 45.22
CA GLU A 114 -8.43 47.40 45.14
C GLU A 114 -9.56 47.48 46.17
N LYS A 115 -10.34 46.41 46.32
CA LYS A 115 -11.40 46.34 47.33
C LYS A 115 -10.84 46.48 48.75
N GLU A 116 -9.75 45.80 49.06
CA GLU A 116 -9.07 45.90 50.36
C GLU A 116 -8.51 47.31 50.62
N ALA A 117 -7.95 47.96 49.59
CA ALA A 117 -7.46 49.34 49.69
C ALA A 117 -8.61 50.32 50.00
N ARG A 118 -9.75 50.20 49.30
CA ARG A 118 -10.94 51.03 49.56
C ARG A 118 -11.46 50.85 51.00
N ILE A 119 -11.48 49.61 51.51
CA ILE A 119 -11.89 49.33 52.91
C ILE A 119 -10.90 49.97 53.89
N ARG A 120 -9.59 49.84 53.64
CA ARG A 120 -8.55 50.43 54.51
C ARG A 120 -8.66 51.96 54.54
N GLU A 121 -8.88 52.59 53.40
CA GLU A 121 -9.06 54.04 53.31
C GLU A 121 -10.32 54.51 54.04
N ALA A 122 -11.44 53.81 53.89
CA ALA A 122 -12.68 54.11 54.61
C ALA A 122 -12.48 54.04 56.13
N ARG A 123 -11.84 52.97 56.63
CA ARG A 123 -11.50 52.84 58.06
C ARG A 123 -10.59 53.96 58.54
N HIS A 124 -9.60 54.36 57.74
CA HIS A 124 -8.71 55.46 58.09
C HIS A 124 -9.47 56.79 58.22
N LYS A 125 -10.40 57.07 57.28
CA LYS A 125 -11.28 58.25 57.34
C LYS A 125 -12.16 58.24 58.59
N GLU A 126 -12.79 57.12 58.92
CA GLU A 126 -13.59 56.97 60.15
C GLU A 126 -12.77 57.26 61.42
N VAL A 127 -11.53 56.74 61.49
CA VAL A 127 -10.63 57.01 62.62
C VAL A 127 -10.24 58.48 62.70
N GLN A 128 -9.95 59.14 61.58
CA GLN A 128 -9.65 60.58 61.55
C GLN A 128 -10.84 61.42 61.97
N GLU A 129 -12.05 61.12 61.49
CA GLU A 129 -13.27 61.80 61.92
C GLU A 129 -13.54 61.62 63.41
N ALA A 130 -13.34 60.41 63.94
CA ALA A 130 -13.50 60.13 65.37
C ALA A 130 -12.52 60.97 66.21
N ARG A 131 -11.25 61.07 65.80
CA ARG A 131 -10.24 61.93 66.46
C ARG A 131 -10.66 63.40 66.46
N LEU A 132 -11.10 63.92 65.31
CA LEU A 132 -11.57 65.31 65.17
C LEU A 132 -12.83 65.61 66.00
N ARG A 133 -13.69 64.61 66.25
CA ARG A 133 -14.86 64.77 67.13
C ARG A 133 -14.47 64.81 68.61
N VAL A 134 -13.45 64.04 69.01
CA VAL A 134 -12.92 64.06 70.38
C VAL A 134 -12.24 65.39 70.67
N GLU A 135 -11.39 65.88 69.76
CA GLU A 135 -10.74 67.20 69.89
C GLU A 135 -11.75 68.35 70.00
N ARG A 136 -12.84 68.30 69.23
CA ARG A 136 -13.92 69.32 69.30
C ARG A 136 -14.76 69.29 70.57
N ARG A 137 -14.71 68.22 71.37
CA ARG A 137 -15.48 68.09 72.63
C ARG A 137 -14.63 68.30 73.88
N GLY A 138 -13.30 68.26 73.76
CA GLY A 138 -12.36 68.38 74.87
C GLY A 138 -11.62 69.72 74.96
N GLY A 139 -12.01 70.71 74.14
CA GLY A 139 -11.50 72.09 74.18
C GLY A 139 -12.55 73.07 74.69
#